data_AF-A0A9W8RNI4-F1
#
_entry.id   AF-A0A9W8RNI4-F1
#
_cell.length_a   1.000
_cell.length_b   1.000
_cell.length_c   1.000
_cell.angle_alpha   90.00
_cell.angle_beta   90.00
_cell.angle_gamma   90.00
#
_symmetry.space_group_name_H-M   'P 1'
#
loop_
_entity.id
_entity.type
_entity.pdbx_description
1 polymer ?
#
loop_
_entity_poly.entity_id
_entity_poly.type
_entity_poly.pdbx_seq_one_letter_code
_entity_poly.pdbx_strand_id
1 'polypeptide(L)'
;MFSACNADRWANLETSEISYMNPPVMDLQAFLQGFPTVRPSGSVAIDTLLSAAALNMSHVRNRVLRQGDGTLRHVLFPMQHFQADTAGSANAQLLRAIYTNYGQEYLKKDPNSMTLWHSMCISLTANLDLFEIAAGREGNVAAKAALQKILQWTDSPYARRACLHAAQAFACMLKRKITDGTRFMSEIAIFHSALVLGLYIYASPPSLDQGDDRPLELLDEVDWNRVADEGLPGWTSSNLDNEYPPNKFINRGGSISFDGMVLSGGWGSARRIIMFYSGLLDQTGRWNWRKFRQILHLMSDSMVELT
;
A
#
# COMPACT_ATOMS: atom_id res chain seq x y z
N MET A 1 -34.34 -5.27 16.09
CA MET A 1 -33.34 -6.23 15.57
C MET A 1 -32.29 -6.62 16.62
N PHE A 2 -31.80 -5.71 17.48
CA PHE A 2 -30.75 -6.02 18.48
C PHE A 2 -31.25 -6.41 19.89
N SER A 3 -32.42 -7.04 20.02
CA SER A 3 -32.99 -7.44 21.33
C SER A 3 -33.07 -8.96 21.55
N ALA A 4 -32.46 -9.76 20.67
CA ALA A 4 -32.34 -11.20 20.84
C ALA A 4 -31.11 -11.52 21.70
N CYS A 5 -31.33 -11.70 23.01
CA CYS A 5 -30.30 -11.96 24.01
C CYS A 5 -29.97 -13.44 24.25
N ASN A 6 -30.60 -14.37 23.50
CA ASN A 6 -30.31 -15.80 23.60
C ASN A 6 -30.58 -16.54 22.27
N ALA A 7 -30.01 -17.74 22.15
CA ALA A 7 -30.03 -18.57 20.96
C ALA A 7 -31.45 -18.94 20.50
N ASP A 8 -32.35 -19.22 21.44
CA ASP A 8 -33.74 -19.60 21.12
C ASP A 8 -34.52 -18.45 20.44
N ARG A 9 -34.27 -17.19 20.85
CA ARG A 9 -34.86 -16.01 20.19
C ARG A 9 -34.29 -15.75 18.80
N TRP A 10 -33.03 -16.12 18.56
CA TRP A 10 -32.44 -16.04 17.22
C TRP A 10 -33.08 -17.07 16.28
N ALA A 11 -33.24 -18.31 16.72
CA ALA A 11 -33.93 -19.35 15.94
C ALA A 11 -35.39 -18.99 15.61
N ASN A 12 -36.10 -18.33 16.54
CA ASN A 12 -37.47 -17.87 16.31
C ASN A 12 -37.58 -16.66 15.36
N LEU A 13 -36.51 -15.88 15.16
CA LEU A 13 -36.45 -14.83 14.13
C LEU A 13 -36.17 -15.40 12.73
N GLU A 14 -35.60 -16.60 12.66
CA GLU A 14 -35.34 -17.32 11.40
C GLU A 14 -36.62 -17.94 10.83
N THR A 15 -37.62 -18.21 11.67
CA THR A 15 -38.92 -18.80 11.30
C THR A 15 -40.06 -17.78 11.17
N SER A 16 -39.87 -16.55 11.66
CA SER A 16 -40.85 -15.48 11.49
C SER A 16 -40.79 -14.90 10.07
N GLU A 17 -41.95 -14.72 9.41
CA GLU A 17 -42.13 -14.08 8.08
C GLU A 17 -41.76 -12.57 8.05
N ILE A 18 -40.82 -12.14 8.88
CA ILE A 18 -40.26 -10.80 8.82
C ILE A 18 -39.37 -10.78 7.58
N SER A 19 -39.80 -10.05 6.55
CA SER A 19 -39.01 -9.78 5.36
C SER A 19 -37.60 -9.36 5.79
N TYR A 20 -36.62 -10.26 5.64
CA TYR A 20 -35.23 -9.94 5.90
C TYR A 20 -34.90 -8.72 5.02
N MET A 21 -34.46 -7.63 5.64
CA MET A 21 -33.72 -6.64 4.87
C MET A 21 -32.50 -7.40 4.36
N ASN A 22 -32.50 -7.77 3.07
CA ASN A 22 -31.29 -8.25 2.44
C ASN A 22 -30.23 -7.19 2.73
N PRO A 23 -29.15 -7.54 3.45
CA PRO A 23 -28.10 -6.57 3.71
C PRO A 23 -27.66 -6.04 2.35
N PRO A 24 -27.53 -4.71 2.17
CA PRO A 24 -27.07 -4.17 0.90
C PRO A 24 -25.70 -4.79 0.61
N VAL A 25 -25.66 -5.67 -0.40
CA VAL A 25 -24.41 -6.28 -0.85
C VAL A 25 -23.68 -5.19 -1.62
N MET A 26 -22.52 -4.77 -1.11
CA MET A 26 -21.65 -3.85 -1.82
C MET A 26 -20.98 -4.62 -2.96
N ASP A 27 -21.56 -4.53 -4.16
CA ASP A 27 -20.95 -5.07 -5.37
C ASP A 27 -19.92 -4.07 -5.92
N LEU A 28 -18.65 -4.36 -5.68
CA LEU A 28 -17.52 -3.55 -6.15
C LEU A 28 -17.34 -3.60 -7.68
N GLN A 29 -17.84 -4.64 -8.36
CA GLN A 29 -17.82 -4.70 -9.82
C GLN A 29 -18.95 -3.85 -10.41
N ALA A 30 -20.16 -3.91 -9.85
CA ALA A 30 -21.23 -3.00 -10.22
C ALA A 30 -20.85 -1.52 -9.93
N PHE A 31 -20.12 -1.28 -8.85
CA PHE A 31 -19.58 0.05 -8.52
C PHE A 31 -18.66 0.61 -9.63
N LEU A 32 -17.93 -0.25 -10.34
CA LEU A 32 -17.12 0.15 -11.50
C LEU A 32 -17.96 0.44 -12.75
N GLN A 33 -19.11 -0.23 -12.91
CA GLN A 33 -19.98 -0.10 -14.08
C GLN A 33 -20.97 1.07 -13.96
N GLY A 34 -21.35 1.43 -12.74
CA GLY A 34 -22.20 2.57 -12.45
C GLY A 34 -21.81 3.13 -11.09
N PHE A 35 -20.98 4.16 -11.09
CA PHE A 35 -20.71 4.92 -9.87
C PHE A 35 -22.06 5.38 -9.30
N PRO A 36 -22.36 5.12 -8.02
CA PRO A 36 -23.60 5.58 -7.43
C PRO A 36 -23.68 7.10 -7.63
N THR A 37 -24.73 7.56 -8.30
CA THR A 37 -25.07 8.98 -8.47
C THR A 37 -25.23 9.67 -7.12
N VAL A 38 -25.53 8.90 -6.07
CA VAL A 38 -25.46 9.32 -4.68
C VAL A 38 -24.01 9.26 -4.22
N ARG A 39 -23.34 10.41 -4.24
CA ARG A 39 -22.02 10.56 -3.61
C ARG A 39 -22.13 10.13 -2.13
N PRO A 40 -21.19 9.35 -1.59
CA PRO A 40 -21.11 9.05 -0.18
C PRO A 40 -21.13 10.37 0.63
N SER A 41 -22.26 10.66 1.25
CA SER A 41 -22.44 11.85 2.08
C SER A 41 -21.73 11.65 3.43
N GLY A 42 -20.41 11.83 3.44
CA GLY A 42 -19.61 11.90 4.68
C GLY A 42 -18.43 10.94 4.75
N SER A 43 -17.52 11.19 5.70
CA SER A 43 -16.30 10.42 5.94
C SER A 43 -16.56 8.93 6.19
N VAL A 44 -17.67 8.59 6.87
CA VAL A 44 -18.05 7.20 7.21
C VAL A 44 -18.26 6.33 5.97
N ALA A 45 -18.87 6.90 4.92
CA ALA A 45 -19.16 6.14 3.71
C ALA A 45 -17.89 5.88 2.87
N ILE A 46 -16.93 6.80 2.88
CA ILE A 46 -15.60 6.58 2.29
C ILE A 46 -14.81 5.55 3.07
N ASP A 47 -14.84 5.60 4.41
CA ASP A 47 -14.16 4.59 5.24
C ASP A 47 -14.74 3.19 5.02
N THR A 48 -16.06 3.09 4.83
CA THR A 48 -16.72 1.82 4.50
C THR A 48 -16.29 1.31 3.12
N LEU A 49 -16.25 2.19 2.12
CA LEU A 49 -15.79 1.84 0.76
C LEU A 49 -14.32 1.36 0.76
N LEU A 50 -13.44 2.09 1.44
CA LEU A 50 -12.02 1.71 1.56
C LEU A 50 -11.86 0.39 2.32
N SER A 51 -12.64 0.17 3.37
CA SER A 51 -12.61 -1.09 4.13
C SER A 51 -13.11 -2.26 3.30
N ALA A 52 -14.19 -2.09 2.53
CA ALA A 52 -14.69 -3.11 1.62
C ALA A 52 -13.67 -3.44 0.52
N ALA A 53 -13.04 -2.42 -0.08
CA ALA A 53 -11.97 -2.60 -1.05
C ALA A 53 -10.77 -3.37 -0.44
N ALA A 54 -10.33 -2.98 0.77
CA ALA A 54 -9.23 -3.63 1.47
C ALA A 54 -9.53 -5.11 1.79
N LEU A 55 -10.76 -5.42 2.19
CA LEU A 55 -11.22 -6.78 2.44
C LEU A 55 -11.25 -7.61 1.15
N ASN A 56 -11.78 -7.06 0.05
CA ASN A 56 -11.78 -7.73 -1.25
C ASN A 56 -10.35 -8.04 -1.72
N MET A 57 -9.45 -7.06 -1.65
CA MET A 57 -8.05 -7.25 -2.01
C MET A 57 -7.37 -8.29 -1.12
N SER A 58 -7.64 -8.27 0.18
CA SER A 58 -7.12 -9.28 1.12
C SER A 58 -7.64 -10.67 0.81
N HIS A 59 -8.92 -10.80 0.42
CA HIS A 59 -9.53 -12.06 0.01
C HIS A 59 -8.87 -12.62 -1.25
N VAL A 60 -8.76 -11.80 -2.31
CA VAL A 60 -8.07 -12.19 -3.57
C VAL A 60 -6.63 -12.60 -3.26
N ARG A 61 -5.90 -11.81 -2.47
CA ARG A 61 -4.52 -12.11 -2.08
C ARG A 61 -4.40 -13.45 -1.36
N ASN A 62 -5.29 -13.73 -0.40
CA ASN A 62 -5.26 -14.97 0.37
C ASN A 62 -5.55 -16.18 -0.54
N ARG A 63 -6.51 -16.07 -1.46
CA ARG A 63 -6.85 -17.11 -2.44
C ARG A 63 -5.68 -17.37 -3.41
N VAL A 64 -5.10 -16.31 -3.97
CA VAL A 64 -4.08 -16.43 -5.04
C VAL A 64 -2.69 -16.77 -4.48
N LEU A 65 -2.24 -16.09 -3.43
CA LEU A 65 -0.86 -16.21 -2.93
C LEU A 65 -0.69 -17.25 -1.82
N ARG A 66 -1.70 -17.44 -0.96
CA ARG A 66 -1.57 -18.32 0.21
C ARG A 66 -2.13 -19.73 0.01
N GLN A 67 -3.15 -19.87 -0.84
CA GLN A 67 -3.75 -21.16 -1.21
C GLN A 67 -3.26 -21.70 -2.56
N GLY A 68 -2.50 -20.90 -3.31
CA GLY A 68 -1.79 -21.36 -4.50
C GLY A 68 -0.60 -22.28 -4.18
N ASP A 69 0.00 -22.88 -5.21
CA ASP A 69 1.25 -23.65 -5.08
C ASP A 69 2.33 -22.83 -4.35
N GLY A 70 3.24 -23.49 -3.62
CA GLY A 70 4.26 -22.83 -2.78
C GLY A 70 5.15 -21.84 -3.53
N THR A 71 5.21 -21.97 -4.86
CA THR A 71 5.84 -21.05 -5.80
C THR A 71 5.23 -19.64 -5.78
N LEU A 72 3.92 -19.50 -5.52
CA LEU A 72 3.21 -18.21 -5.55
C LEU A 72 3.42 -17.35 -4.30
N ARG A 73 3.88 -17.93 -3.19
CA ARG A 73 4.30 -17.17 -1.99
C ARG A 73 5.49 -16.24 -2.24
N HIS A 74 6.21 -16.49 -3.33
CA HIS A 74 7.44 -15.80 -3.69
C HIS A 74 7.31 -14.86 -4.89
N VAL A 75 6.07 -14.61 -5.35
CA VAL A 75 5.77 -13.62 -6.38
C VAL A 75 6.21 -12.23 -5.91
N LEU A 76 6.82 -11.46 -6.81
CA LEU A 76 7.32 -10.11 -6.54
C LEU A 76 6.24 -9.03 -6.67
N PHE A 77 5.41 -9.15 -7.70
CA PHE A 77 4.36 -8.20 -8.07
C PHE A 77 2.99 -8.92 -8.10
N PRO A 78 2.25 -8.94 -6.98
CA PRO A 78 1.01 -9.70 -6.84
C PRO A 78 -0.02 -9.44 -7.95
N MET A 79 -0.11 -8.20 -8.43
CA MET A 79 -1.11 -7.81 -9.43
C MET A 79 -0.98 -8.57 -10.76
N GLN A 80 0.20 -9.02 -11.18
CA GLN A 80 0.32 -9.86 -12.40
C GLN A 80 -0.45 -11.17 -12.27
N HIS A 81 -0.51 -11.75 -11.08
CA HIS A 81 -1.26 -12.97 -10.82
C HIS A 81 -2.72 -12.66 -10.51
N PHE A 82 -3.01 -11.50 -9.93
CA PHE A 82 -4.39 -11.05 -9.74
C PHE A 82 -5.11 -10.80 -11.07
N GLN A 83 -4.40 -10.48 -12.16
CA GLN A 83 -5.01 -10.32 -13.49
C GLN A 83 -5.66 -11.59 -14.04
N ALA A 84 -5.19 -12.77 -13.62
CA ALA A 84 -5.83 -14.04 -13.97
C ALA A 84 -7.16 -14.27 -13.22
N ASP A 85 -7.45 -13.45 -12.21
CA ASP A 85 -8.64 -13.52 -11.38
C ASP A 85 -9.60 -12.36 -11.71
N THR A 86 -10.87 -12.65 -11.99
CA THR A 86 -11.84 -11.61 -12.38
C THR A 86 -12.01 -10.53 -11.31
N ALA A 87 -11.97 -10.88 -10.02
CA ALA A 87 -12.04 -9.90 -8.94
C ALA A 87 -10.70 -9.17 -8.74
N GLY A 88 -9.58 -9.88 -8.94
CA GLY A 88 -8.24 -9.33 -8.87
C GLY A 88 -7.94 -8.28 -9.94
N SER A 89 -8.33 -8.53 -11.18
CA SER A 89 -8.10 -7.65 -12.34
C SER A 89 -8.77 -6.26 -12.17
N ALA A 90 -9.86 -6.20 -11.42
CA ALA A 90 -10.62 -4.98 -11.17
C ALA A 90 -10.02 -4.07 -10.07
N ASN A 91 -9.10 -4.58 -9.24
CA ASN A 91 -8.61 -3.85 -8.06
C ASN A 91 -7.89 -2.53 -8.41
N ALA A 92 -7.05 -2.53 -9.44
CA ALA A 92 -6.37 -1.32 -9.90
C ALA A 92 -7.37 -0.23 -10.35
N GLN A 93 -8.36 -0.64 -11.14
CA GLN A 93 -9.41 0.26 -11.62
C GLN A 93 -10.25 0.81 -10.46
N LEU A 94 -10.58 -0.04 -9.48
CA LEU A 94 -11.30 0.36 -8.28
C LEU A 94 -10.54 1.41 -7.48
N LEU A 95 -9.26 1.18 -7.18
CA LEU A 95 -8.46 2.14 -6.42
C LEU A 95 -8.28 3.46 -7.15
N ARG A 96 -8.09 3.43 -8.47
CA ARG A 96 -8.04 4.64 -9.30
C ARG A 96 -9.36 5.40 -9.22
N ALA A 97 -10.47 4.71 -9.44
CA ALA A 97 -11.78 5.34 -9.45
C ALA A 97 -12.16 5.91 -8.08
N ILE A 98 -11.77 5.26 -6.98
CA ILE A 98 -11.91 5.81 -5.62
C ILE A 98 -11.13 7.15 -5.51
N TYR A 99 -9.88 7.21 -5.97
CA TYR A 99 -9.10 8.45 -5.90
C TYR A 99 -9.65 9.55 -6.82
N THR A 100 -9.96 9.23 -8.07
CA THR A 100 -10.47 10.22 -9.03
C THR A 100 -11.77 10.87 -8.54
N ASN A 101 -12.67 10.09 -7.93
CA ASN A 101 -13.96 10.60 -7.50
C ASN A 101 -13.95 11.19 -6.08
N TYR A 102 -13.10 10.70 -5.17
CA TYR A 102 -13.13 11.06 -3.75
C TYR A 102 -11.82 11.58 -3.17
N GLY A 103 -10.75 11.63 -3.97
CA GLY A 103 -9.40 12.00 -3.54
C GLY A 103 -9.33 13.39 -2.94
N GLN A 104 -9.82 14.40 -3.66
CA GLN A 104 -9.76 15.81 -3.24
C GLN A 104 -10.75 16.12 -2.11
N GLU A 105 -11.99 15.64 -2.25
CA GLU A 105 -13.08 16.01 -1.34
C GLU A 105 -13.01 15.27 0.01
N TYR A 106 -12.49 14.04 0.04
CA TYR A 106 -12.52 13.17 1.21
C TYR A 106 -11.15 12.62 1.61
N LEU A 107 -10.43 11.92 0.71
CA LEU A 107 -9.21 11.21 1.11
C LEU A 107 -8.14 12.17 1.63
N LYS A 108 -7.86 13.28 0.93
CA LYS A 108 -6.86 14.27 1.34
C LYS A 108 -7.19 14.97 2.68
N LYS A 109 -8.44 14.91 3.14
CA LYS A 109 -8.87 15.49 4.42
C LYS A 109 -8.69 14.52 5.59
N ASP A 110 -8.53 13.23 5.33
CA ASP A 110 -8.30 12.21 6.35
C ASP A 110 -6.99 11.47 6.08
N PRO A 111 -5.91 11.82 6.82
CA PRO A 111 -4.61 11.16 6.73
C PRO A 111 -4.67 9.63 6.83
N ASN A 112 -5.56 9.08 7.67
CA ASN A 112 -5.67 7.65 7.86
C ASN A 112 -6.29 6.97 6.63
N SER A 113 -7.31 7.59 6.01
CA SER A 113 -7.97 7.04 4.82
C SER A 113 -7.08 7.14 3.58
N MET A 114 -6.35 8.25 3.42
CA MET A 114 -5.35 8.39 2.36
C MET A 114 -4.20 7.39 2.52
N THR A 115 -3.74 7.17 3.74
CA THR A 115 -2.70 6.18 4.07
C THR A 115 -3.16 4.76 3.76
N LEU A 116 -4.41 4.42 4.10
CA LEU A 116 -4.99 3.13 3.75
C LEU A 116 -5.07 2.93 2.24
N TRP A 117 -5.48 3.95 1.49
CA TRP A 117 -5.51 3.92 0.03
C TRP A 117 -4.11 3.68 -0.57
N HIS A 118 -3.08 4.38 -0.07
CA HIS A 118 -1.69 4.15 -0.47
C HIS A 118 -1.23 2.74 -0.16
N SER A 119 -1.53 2.22 1.03
CA SER A 119 -1.19 0.85 1.43
C SER A 119 -1.80 -0.20 0.51
N MET A 120 -3.07 -0.03 0.12
CA MET A 120 -3.71 -0.89 -0.87
C MET A 120 -2.98 -0.82 -2.22
N CYS A 121 -2.62 0.38 -2.70
CA CYS A 121 -1.86 0.53 -3.94
C CYS A 121 -0.49 -0.16 -3.88
N ILE A 122 0.24 -0.03 -2.76
CA ILE A 122 1.52 -0.74 -2.54
C ILE A 122 1.32 -2.25 -2.65
N SER A 123 0.24 -2.79 -2.05
CA SER A 123 -0.03 -4.23 -2.03
C SER A 123 -0.33 -4.84 -3.42
N LEU A 124 -0.64 -4.01 -4.42
CA LEU A 124 -0.75 -4.45 -5.82
C LEU A 124 0.62 -4.70 -6.45
N THR A 125 1.60 -3.86 -6.11
CA THR A 125 2.92 -3.81 -6.78
C THR A 125 4.06 -4.41 -5.96
N ALA A 126 3.84 -4.71 -4.69
CA ALA A 126 4.81 -5.31 -3.79
C ALA A 126 4.18 -6.41 -2.93
N ASN A 127 4.81 -7.60 -2.91
CA ASN A 127 4.39 -8.69 -2.03
C ASN A 127 4.87 -8.43 -0.59
N LEU A 128 4.05 -7.75 0.20
CA LEU A 128 4.38 -7.34 1.57
C LEU A 128 4.78 -8.50 2.49
N ASP A 129 4.27 -9.73 2.27
CA ASP A 129 4.66 -10.90 3.05
C ASP A 129 6.15 -11.22 2.82
N LEU A 130 6.66 -11.02 1.60
CA LEU A 130 8.08 -11.20 1.25
C LEU A 130 8.97 -10.12 1.87
N PHE A 131 8.49 -8.88 1.95
CA PHE A 131 9.20 -7.79 2.62
C PHE A 131 9.31 -8.04 4.13
N GLU A 132 8.26 -8.59 4.75
CA GLU A 132 8.34 -9.01 6.15
C GLU A 132 9.29 -10.20 6.37
N ILE A 133 9.36 -11.14 5.43
CA ILE A 133 10.35 -12.24 5.49
C ILE A 133 11.76 -11.66 5.39
N ALA A 134 12.00 -10.73 4.47
CA ALA A 134 13.27 -10.01 4.34
C ALA A 134 13.62 -9.21 5.61
N ALA A 135 12.61 -8.73 6.35
CA ALA A 135 12.75 -8.12 7.66
C ALA A 135 13.05 -9.12 8.81
N GLY A 136 13.17 -10.42 8.51
CA GLY A 136 13.53 -11.45 9.47
C GLY A 136 12.35 -12.21 10.08
N ARG A 137 11.12 -12.06 9.58
CA ARG A 137 9.93 -12.74 10.12
C ARG A 137 10.07 -14.27 10.21
N GLU A 138 10.83 -14.88 9.30
CA GLU A 138 11.06 -16.34 9.23
C GLU A 138 12.54 -16.73 9.47
N GLY A 139 13.31 -15.83 10.10
CA GLY A 139 14.72 -16.05 10.41
C GLY A 139 15.69 -15.71 9.26
N ASN A 140 16.99 -15.73 9.56
CA ASN A 140 18.03 -15.14 8.71
C ASN A 140 18.16 -15.82 7.34
N VAL A 141 18.02 -17.15 7.26
CA VAL A 141 18.15 -17.90 6.00
C VAL A 141 17.03 -17.50 5.03
N ALA A 142 15.79 -17.46 5.52
CA ALA A 142 14.64 -17.03 4.73
C ALA A 142 14.74 -15.54 4.35
N ALA A 143 15.23 -14.69 5.26
CA ALA A 143 15.44 -13.27 5.01
C ALA A 143 16.41 -13.01 3.85
N LYS A 144 17.56 -13.69 3.82
CA LYS A 144 18.53 -13.60 2.71
C LYS A 144 17.92 -14.03 1.39
N ALA A 145 17.18 -15.14 1.38
CA ALA A 145 16.50 -15.62 0.16
C ALA A 145 15.40 -14.65 -0.33
N ALA A 146 14.65 -14.03 0.58
CA ALA A 146 13.66 -13.02 0.26
C ALA A 146 14.30 -11.73 -0.28
N LEU A 147 15.42 -11.30 0.31
CA LEU A 147 16.15 -10.12 -0.13
C LEU A 147 16.65 -10.27 -1.58
N GLN A 148 17.20 -11.44 -1.95
CA GLN A 148 17.63 -11.72 -3.33
C GLN A 148 16.48 -11.61 -4.34
N LYS A 149 15.26 -11.97 -3.94
CA LYS A 149 14.06 -11.79 -4.75
C LYS A 149 13.69 -10.31 -4.84
N ILE A 150 13.72 -9.58 -3.73
CA ILE A 150 13.44 -8.13 -3.71
C ILE A 150 14.41 -7.35 -4.60
N LEU A 151 15.68 -7.75 -4.71
CA LEU A 151 16.63 -7.13 -5.65
C LEU A 151 16.16 -7.19 -7.11
N GLN A 152 15.42 -8.22 -7.51
CA GLN A 152 14.85 -8.31 -8.86
C GLN A 152 13.63 -7.38 -9.02
N TRP A 153 12.93 -7.11 -7.92
CA TRP A 153 11.78 -6.22 -7.91
C TRP A 153 12.19 -4.75 -8.07
N THR A 154 13.31 -4.33 -7.47
CA THR A 154 13.71 -2.91 -7.43
C THR A 154 14.00 -2.28 -8.79
N ASP A 155 14.38 -3.06 -9.80
CA ASP A 155 14.62 -2.54 -11.15
C ASP A 155 13.30 -2.31 -11.95
N SER A 156 12.16 -2.74 -11.40
CA SER A 156 10.87 -2.64 -12.09
C SER A 156 10.17 -1.27 -11.88
N PRO A 157 9.33 -0.85 -12.84
CA PRO A 157 8.46 0.32 -12.64
C PRO A 157 7.45 0.13 -11.49
N TYR A 158 7.09 -1.12 -11.18
CA TYR A 158 6.25 -1.48 -10.04
C TYR A 158 6.89 -1.05 -8.71
N ALA A 159 8.20 -1.24 -8.58
CA ALA A 159 8.93 -0.85 -7.38
C ALA A 159 8.97 0.66 -7.20
N ARG A 160 9.24 1.38 -8.29
CA ARG A 160 9.29 2.84 -8.29
C ARG A 160 7.93 3.46 -7.96
N ARG A 161 6.84 2.91 -8.52
CA ARG A 161 5.47 3.27 -8.13
C ARG A 161 5.18 2.98 -6.65
N ALA A 162 5.57 1.81 -6.16
CA ALA A 162 5.38 1.44 -4.76
C ALA A 162 6.15 2.39 -3.81
N CYS A 163 7.35 2.83 -4.19
CA CYS A 163 8.16 3.78 -3.43
C CYS A 163 7.48 5.15 -3.33
N LEU A 164 6.88 5.65 -4.41
CA LEU A 164 6.08 6.87 -4.36
C LEU A 164 4.90 6.73 -3.41
N HIS A 165 4.13 5.64 -3.48
CA HIS A 165 3.04 5.40 -2.54
C HIS A 165 3.54 5.28 -1.09
N ALA A 166 4.68 4.62 -0.86
CA ALA A 166 5.28 4.49 0.47
C ALA A 166 5.67 5.85 1.06
N ALA A 167 6.29 6.72 0.27
CA ALA A 167 6.65 8.07 0.69
C ALA A 167 5.40 8.94 0.94
N GLN A 168 4.38 8.84 0.08
CA GLN A 168 3.14 9.58 0.26
C GLN A 168 2.34 9.11 1.48
N ALA A 169 2.39 7.81 1.83
CA ALA A 169 1.83 7.30 3.10
C ALA A 169 2.51 7.95 4.32
N PHE A 170 3.84 8.11 4.28
CA PHE A 170 4.57 8.86 5.30
C PHE A 170 4.13 10.33 5.35
N ALA A 171 4.09 11.01 4.20
CA ALA A 171 3.69 12.41 4.12
C ALA A 171 2.27 12.66 4.65
N CYS A 172 1.33 11.75 4.38
CA CYS A 172 -0.03 11.80 4.92
C CYS A 172 -0.01 11.73 6.46
N MET A 173 0.67 10.73 7.01
CA MET A 173 0.71 10.51 8.45
C MET A 173 1.53 11.53 9.22
N LEU A 174 2.52 12.17 8.58
CA LEU A 174 3.26 13.30 9.12
C LEU A 174 2.37 14.53 9.32
N LYS A 175 1.42 14.77 8.41
CA LYS A 175 0.45 15.89 8.46
C LYS A 175 -0.72 15.65 9.43
N ARG A 176 -0.79 14.46 10.03
CA ARG A 176 -1.89 14.05 10.91
C ARG A 176 -1.93 14.87 12.19
N LYS A 177 -3.12 15.35 12.55
CA LYS A 177 -3.37 16.02 13.83
C LYS A 177 -3.68 14.99 14.91
N ILE A 178 -3.40 15.35 16.17
CA ILE A 178 -3.71 14.48 17.32
C ILE A 178 -5.22 14.11 17.35
N THR A 179 -6.07 15.07 16.98
CA THR A 179 -7.54 14.93 16.91
C THR A 179 -8.03 13.90 15.91
N ASP A 180 -7.24 13.62 14.87
CA ASP A 180 -7.63 12.66 13.82
C ASP A 180 -7.59 11.21 14.34
N GLY A 181 -6.92 10.99 15.48
CA GLY A 181 -6.60 9.65 15.95
C GLY A 181 -5.67 8.93 14.99
N THR A 182 -5.27 7.73 15.34
CA THR A 182 -4.56 6.81 14.44
C THR A 182 -5.47 5.63 14.25
N ARG A 183 -5.61 5.09 13.04
CA ARG A 183 -6.30 3.82 12.80
C ARG A 183 -5.29 2.67 12.79
N PHE A 184 -5.73 1.48 13.21
CA PHE A 184 -4.87 0.29 13.28
C PHE A 184 -4.13 0.01 11.97
N MET A 185 -4.85 0.11 10.83
CA MET A 185 -4.27 -0.14 9.51
C MET A 185 -3.23 0.92 9.10
N SER A 186 -3.27 2.12 9.68
CA SER A 186 -2.29 3.18 9.39
C SER A 186 -0.91 2.85 9.96
N GLU A 187 -0.84 2.23 11.14
CA GLU A 187 0.45 1.79 11.71
C GLU A 187 1.11 0.71 10.85
N ILE A 188 0.30 -0.27 10.42
CA ILE A 188 0.75 -1.34 9.53
C ILE A 188 1.21 -0.75 8.19
N ALA A 189 0.44 0.19 7.64
CA ALA A 189 0.78 0.87 6.39
C ALA A 189 2.10 1.65 6.49
N ILE A 190 2.35 2.38 7.59
CA ILE A 190 3.63 3.07 7.82
C ILE A 190 4.77 2.04 7.89
N PHE A 191 4.59 0.95 8.66
CA PHE A 191 5.59 -0.11 8.76
C PHE A 191 5.93 -0.73 7.40
N HIS A 192 4.93 -1.13 6.62
CA HIS A 192 5.13 -1.69 5.28
C HIS A 192 5.76 -0.67 4.32
N SER A 193 5.38 0.60 4.41
CA SER A 193 5.98 1.67 3.61
C SER A 193 7.47 1.84 3.92
N ALA A 194 7.86 1.72 5.20
CA ALA A 194 9.26 1.75 5.62
C ALA A 194 10.06 0.59 5.01
N LEU A 195 9.49 -0.62 5.00
CA LEU A 195 10.13 -1.78 4.36
C LEU A 195 10.28 -1.59 2.85
N VAL A 196 9.23 -1.11 2.18
CA VAL A 196 9.21 -0.91 0.73
C VAL A 196 10.26 0.10 0.29
N LEU A 197 10.23 1.31 0.86
CA LEU A 197 11.17 2.37 0.47
C LEU A 197 12.59 2.08 0.99
N GLY A 198 12.72 1.58 2.22
CA GLY A 198 14.01 1.24 2.82
C GLY A 198 14.75 0.15 2.05
N LEU A 199 14.07 -0.95 1.71
CA LEU A 199 14.70 -2.04 0.94
C LEU A 199 14.94 -1.66 -0.52
N TYR A 200 14.11 -0.81 -1.12
CA TYR A 200 14.38 -0.26 -2.45
C TYR A 200 15.68 0.55 -2.48
N ILE A 201 15.88 1.47 -1.53
CA ILE A 201 17.11 2.27 -1.45
C ILE A 201 18.30 1.39 -1.10
N TYR A 202 18.11 0.43 -0.19
CA TYR A 202 19.16 -0.50 0.22
C TYR A 202 19.72 -1.30 -0.97
N ALA A 203 18.82 -1.81 -1.81
CA ALA A 203 19.19 -2.54 -3.01
C ALA A 203 20.02 -1.72 -4.00
N SER A 204 19.98 -0.38 -3.89
CA SER A 204 20.73 0.55 -4.73
C SER A 204 20.54 0.24 -6.22
N PRO A 205 19.29 0.18 -6.73
CA PRO A 205 19.05 -0.18 -8.13
C PRO A 205 19.81 0.80 -9.03
N PRO A 206 20.37 0.33 -10.17
CA PRO A 206 21.14 1.19 -11.07
C PRO A 206 20.38 2.46 -11.49
N SER A 207 19.05 2.36 -11.55
CA SER A 207 18.15 3.47 -11.89
C SER A 207 18.11 4.60 -10.85
N LEU A 208 18.62 4.41 -9.62
CA LEU A 208 18.61 5.43 -8.55
C LEU A 208 19.67 6.51 -8.77
N ASP A 209 20.80 6.14 -9.37
CA ASP A 209 21.94 7.03 -9.62
C ASP A 209 22.02 7.49 -11.08
N GLN A 210 21.02 7.12 -11.90
CA GLN A 210 20.93 7.49 -13.30
C GLN A 210 20.06 8.74 -13.48
N GLY A 211 20.67 9.84 -13.92
CA GLY A 211 19.95 11.02 -14.38
C GLY A 211 20.70 12.33 -14.11
N ASP A 212 20.78 13.20 -15.11
CA ASP A 212 21.25 14.60 -14.96
C ASP A 212 20.14 15.53 -14.42
N ASP A 213 18.93 15.00 -14.25
CA ASP A 213 17.76 15.73 -13.79
C ASP A 213 17.81 15.99 -12.28
N ARG A 214 17.15 17.08 -11.86
CA ARG A 214 17.00 17.43 -10.45
C ARG A 214 16.35 16.26 -9.68
N PRO A 215 16.85 15.88 -8.48
CA PRO A 215 16.28 14.79 -7.71
C PRO A 215 14.78 14.98 -7.46
N LEU A 216 14.01 13.91 -7.64
CA LEU A 216 12.58 13.91 -7.35
C LEU A 216 12.35 13.89 -5.84
N GLU A 217 11.76 14.95 -5.30
CA GLU A 217 11.35 14.99 -3.89
C GLU A 217 10.13 14.09 -3.65
N LEU A 218 10.33 13.00 -2.93
CA LEU A 218 9.30 11.97 -2.72
C LEU A 218 8.17 12.42 -1.78
N LEU A 219 8.39 13.46 -0.97
CA LEU A 219 7.39 14.03 -0.07
C LEU A 219 6.53 15.12 -0.73
N ASP A 220 6.90 15.58 -1.93
CA ASP A 220 6.09 16.53 -2.69
C ASP A 220 4.74 15.91 -3.10
N GLU A 221 3.74 16.76 -3.28
CA GLU A 221 2.39 16.29 -3.58
C GLU A 221 2.32 15.62 -4.97
N VAL A 222 1.83 14.37 -4.99
CA VAL A 222 1.64 13.60 -6.23
C VAL A 222 0.17 13.69 -6.68
N ASP A 223 -0.04 14.11 -7.92
CA ASP A 223 -1.34 14.04 -8.59
C ASP A 223 -1.53 12.64 -9.20
N TRP A 224 -2.22 11.78 -8.45
CA TRP A 224 -2.46 10.41 -8.87
C TRP A 224 -3.40 10.27 -10.08
N ASN A 225 -4.12 11.33 -10.47
CA ASN A 225 -4.86 11.32 -11.74
C ASN A 225 -3.91 11.45 -12.95
N ARG A 226 -2.78 12.18 -12.80
CA ARG A 226 -1.72 12.25 -13.84
C ARG A 226 -0.84 11.01 -13.86
N VAL A 227 -0.61 10.39 -12.71
CA VAL A 227 0.09 9.10 -12.62
C VAL A 227 -0.73 7.98 -13.26
N ALA A 228 -2.05 7.99 -13.05
CA ALA A 228 -2.98 6.99 -13.58
C ALA A 228 -2.47 5.55 -13.32
N ASP A 229 -2.37 4.74 -14.37
CA ASP A 229 -1.95 3.33 -14.32
C ASP A 229 -0.45 3.13 -14.55
N GLU A 230 0.35 4.20 -14.66
CA GLU A 230 1.79 4.12 -14.92
C GLU A 230 2.51 3.27 -13.87
N GLY A 231 3.31 2.31 -14.32
CA GLY A 231 3.94 1.31 -13.43
C GLY A 231 2.97 0.35 -12.74
N LEU A 232 1.80 0.05 -13.32
CA LEU A 232 0.99 -1.13 -12.97
C LEU A 232 1.19 -2.26 -14.01
N PRO A 233 1.08 -3.54 -13.61
CA PRO A 233 1.27 -4.62 -14.56
C PRO A 233 0.25 -4.63 -15.70
N GLY A 234 0.68 -5.00 -16.90
CA GLY A 234 -0.16 -5.01 -18.10
C GLY A 234 -0.46 -3.63 -18.70
N TRP A 235 0.00 -2.55 -18.06
CA TRP A 235 -0.04 -1.20 -18.63
C TRP A 235 1.23 -0.93 -19.43
N THR A 236 1.08 -0.44 -20.65
CA THR A 236 2.18 0.06 -21.47
C THR A 236 2.02 1.56 -21.65
N SER A 237 3.08 2.33 -21.36
CA SER A 237 3.11 3.80 -21.40
C SER A 237 2.82 4.32 -22.81
N SER A 238 1.55 4.37 -23.18
CA SER A 238 1.06 4.87 -24.45
C SER A 238 0.38 6.21 -24.18
N ASN A 239 1.15 7.30 -24.34
CA ASN A 239 0.71 8.70 -24.34
C ASN A 239 0.51 9.43 -22.99
N LEU A 240 1.08 8.94 -21.87
CA LEU A 240 1.10 9.74 -20.65
C LEU A 240 2.12 10.88 -20.72
N ASP A 241 1.87 11.90 -19.91
CA ASP A 241 2.72 13.08 -19.73
C ASP A 241 4.11 12.67 -19.23
N ASN A 242 4.99 12.35 -20.19
CA ASN A 242 6.38 12.01 -19.96
C ASN A 242 7.19 13.17 -19.38
N GLU A 243 6.60 14.36 -19.22
CA GLU A 243 7.23 15.48 -18.54
C GLU A 243 6.94 15.50 -17.04
N TYR A 244 5.86 14.83 -16.59
CA TYR A 244 5.51 14.78 -15.18
C TYR A 244 6.55 13.99 -14.37
N PRO A 245 7.27 14.59 -13.40
CA PRO A 245 8.42 13.95 -12.74
C PRO A 245 8.12 12.59 -12.09
N PRO A 246 6.98 12.36 -11.40
CA PRO A 246 6.62 11.03 -10.91
C PRO A 246 6.51 9.98 -12.01
N ASN A 247 5.96 10.32 -13.19
CA ASN A 247 5.82 9.37 -14.30
C ASN A 247 7.20 9.05 -14.91
N LYS A 248 8.07 10.06 -15.06
CA LYS A 248 9.47 9.84 -15.46
C LYS A 248 10.18 8.89 -14.52
N PHE A 249 10.07 9.13 -13.21
CA PHE A 249 10.67 8.29 -12.20
C PHE A 249 10.11 6.87 -12.25
N ILE A 250 8.79 6.68 -12.30
CA ILE A 250 8.20 5.34 -12.41
C ILE A 250 8.74 4.61 -13.65
N ASN A 251 8.79 5.27 -14.80
CA ASN A 251 9.20 4.65 -16.06
C ASN A 251 10.71 4.32 -16.07
N ARG A 252 11.56 5.31 -15.77
CA ARG A 252 13.03 5.26 -16.02
C ARG A 252 13.89 5.21 -14.76
N GLY A 253 13.32 5.46 -13.59
CA GLY A 253 14.10 5.80 -12.40
C GLY A 253 14.59 7.24 -12.42
N GLY A 254 15.57 7.53 -11.59
CA GLY A 254 16.09 8.86 -11.33
C GLY A 254 16.57 9.00 -9.89
N SER A 255 17.43 9.99 -9.67
CA SER A 255 17.78 10.44 -8.33
C SER A 255 16.54 10.91 -7.57
N ILE A 256 16.48 10.57 -6.29
CA ILE A 256 15.38 10.91 -5.40
C ILE A 256 15.89 11.70 -4.21
N SER A 257 15.05 12.58 -3.67
CA SER A 257 15.24 13.18 -2.37
C SER A 257 14.07 12.86 -1.44
N PHE A 258 14.34 12.96 -0.14
CA PHE A 258 13.34 12.80 0.90
C PHE A 258 13.58 13.85 1.96
N ASP A 259 12.61 14.73 2.17
CA ASP A 259 12.73 15.88 3.07
C ASP A 259 13.93 16.79 2.70
N GLY A 260 14.09 17.05 1.39
CA GLY A 260 15.16 17.88 0.84
C GLY A 260 16.53 17.20 0.78
N MET A 261 16.65 15.96 1.28
CA MET A 261 17.90 15.23 1.30
C MET A 261 17.99 14.26 0.14
N VAL A 262 19.01 14.43 -0.71
CA VAL A 262 19.29 13.48 -1.79
C VAL A 262 19.70 12.14 -1.19
N LEU A 263 19.04 11.07 -1.62
CA LEU A 263 19.29 9.72 -1.15
C LEU A 263 20.17 8.99 -2.16
N SER A 264 21.41 8.67 -1.75
CA SER A 264 22.24 7.74 -2.49
C SER A 264 21.79 6.31 -2.21
N GLY A 265 22.00 5.38 -3.14
CA GLY A 265 21.73 3.97 -2.88
C GLY A 265 22.59 3.39 -1.74
N GLY A 266 22.12 2.27 -1.18
CA GLY A 266 22.83 1.50 -0.16
C GLY A 266 22.39 1.76 1.28
N TRP A 267 23.12 1.16 2.21
CA TRP A 267 22.73 1.05 3.62
C TRP A 267 22.54 2.40 4.32
N GLY A 268 23.43 3.37 4.12
CA GLY A 268 23.40 4.64 4.87
C GLY A 268 22.07 5.40 4.70
N SER A 269 21.63 5.55 3.45
CA SER A 269 20.35 6.19 3.12
C SER A 269 19.15 5.32 3.50
N ALA A 270 19.23 4.01 3.29
CA ALA A 270 18.17 3.07 3.68
C ALA A 270 17.90 3.09 5.18
N ARG A 271 18.97 3.03 6.00
CA ARG A 271 18.91 3.15 7.47
C ARG A 271 18.23 4.45 7.88
N ARG A 272 18.61 5.57 7.23
CA ARG A 272 18.02 6.88 7.53
C ARG A 272 16.52 6.91 7.25
N ILE A 273 16.09 6.40 6.10
CA ILE A 273 14.66 6.26 5.79
C ILE A 273 13.93 5.41 6.83
N ILE A 274 14.46 4.23 7.15
CA ILE A 274 13.87 3.35 8.17
C ILE A 274 13.72 4.08 9.51
N MET A 275 14.70 4.90 9.90
CA MET A 275 14.64 5.72 11.11
C MET A 275 13.59 6.83 11.05
N PHE A 276 13.39 7.50 9.90
CA PHE A 276 12.29 8.46 9.77
C PHE A 276 10.93 7.81 10.03
N TYR A 277 10.67 6.65 9.42
CA TYR A 277 9.43 5.92 9.63
C TYR A 277 9.29 5.39 11.06
N SER A 278 10.39 4.94 11.68
CA SER A 278 10.42 4.55 13.09
C SER A 278 10.04 5.71 14.01
N GLY A 279 10.60 6.91 13.78
CA GLY A 279 10.21 8.12 14.51
C GLY A 279 8.76 8.53 14.29
N LEU A 280 8.22 8.35 13.07
CA LEU A 280 6.81 8.58 12.80
C LEU A 280 5.90 7.58 13.53
N LEU A 281 6.30 6.31 13.63
CA LEU A 281 5.58 5.31 14.45
C LEU A 281 5.61 5.67 15.93
N ASP A 282 6.69 6.24 16.45
CA ASP A 282 6.76 6.70 17.86
C ASP A 282 5.74 7.83 18.14
N GLN A 283 5.46 8.67 17.14
CA GLN A 283 4.53 9.80 17.25
C GLN A 283 3.07 9.41 16.97
N THR A 284 2.85 8.44 16.09
CA THR A 284 1.52 8.08 15.59
C THR A 284 0.98 6.79 16.19
N GLY A 285 1.85 5.91 16.68
CA GLY A 285 1.51 4.59 17.15
C GLY A 285 0.66 4.57 18.42
N ARG A 286 -0.32 3.67 18.44
CA ARG A 286 -1.23 3.36 19.55
C ARG A 286 -1.29 1.88 19.88
N TRP A 287 -1.26 0.97 18.89
CA TRP A 287 -1.49 -0.46 19.13
C TRP A 287 -0.21 -1.30 19.08
N ASN A 288 0.31 -1.59 17.89
CA ASN A 288 1.41 -2.54 17.68
C ASN A 288 2.71 -1.84 17.26
N TRP A 289 2.72 -0.51 17.23
CA TRP A 289 3.86 0.30 16.83
C TRP A 289 5.18 -0.09 17.51
N ARG A 290 5.18 -0.48 18.79
CA ARG A 290 6.41 -0.87 19.49
C ARG A 290 7.10 -2.06 18.85
N LYS A 291 6.33 -3.05 18.41
CA LYS A 291 6.85 -4.25 17.72
C LYS A 291 7.37 -3.87 16.34
N PHE A 292 6.62 -3.08 15.58
CA PHE A 292 7.05 -2.61 14.27
C PHE A 292 8.33 -1.77 14.35
N ARG A 293 8.36 -0.83 15.30
CA ARG A 293 9.52 -0.02 15.61
C ARG A 293 10.73 -0.86 15.99
N GLN A 294 10.55 -1.87 16.84
CA GLN A 294 11.64 -2.79 17.20
C GLN A 294 12.18 -3.53 15.98
N ILE A 295 11.31 -4.00 15.08
CA ILE A 295 11.73 -4.64 13.83
C ILE A 295 12.52 -3.65 12.96
N LEU A 296 12.04 -2.41 12.80
CA LEU A 296 12.75 -1.38 12.02
C LEU A 296 14.13 -1.03 12.61
N HIS A 297 14.25 -0.93 13.94
CA HIS A 297 15.56 -0.75 14.60
C HIS A 297 16.50 -1.92 14.36
N LEU A 298 16.00 -3.15 14.55
CA LEU A 298 16.79 -4.35 14.30
C LEU A 298 17.25 -4.42 12.85
N MET A 299 16.38 -4.11 11.89
CA MET A 299 16.75 -4.04 10.48
C MET A 299 17.80 -2.97 10.21
N SER A 300 17.64 -1.76 10.75
CA SER A 300 18.61 -0.70 10.52
C SER A 300 20.01 -1.04 11.02
N ASP A 301 20.10 -1.83 12.08
CA ASP A 301 21.37 -2.23 12.70
C ASP A 301 21.95 -3.49 12.03
N SER A 302 21.11 -4.45 11.60
CA SER A 302 21.54 -5.75 11.05
C SER A 302 21.63 -5.82 9.53
N MET A 303 21.08 -4.85 8.78
CA MET A 303 21.07 -4.90 7.31
C MET A 303 22.47 -5.04 6.69
N VAL A 304 23.52 -4.51 7.35
CA VAL A 304 24.92 -4.65 6.90
C VAL A 304 25.36 -6.13 6.83
N GLU A 305 24.78 -7.01 7.64
CA GLU A 305 25.14 -8.44 7.73
C GLU A 305 24.33 -9.33 6.76
N LEU A 306 23.36 -8.75 6.05
CA LEU A 306 22.44 -9.47 5.15
C LEU A 306 22.94 -9.52 3.69
N THR A 307 23.91 -8.70 3.32
CA THR A 307 24.73 -8.79 2.09
C THR A 307 25.93 -9.68 2.28
#